data_AF-A0A7C4PLZ6-F1
#
_entry.id   AF-A0A7C4PLZ6-F1
#
_cell.length_a   1.000
_cell.length_b   1.000
_cell.length_c   1.000
_cell.angle_alpha   90.00
_cell.angle_beta   90.00
_cell.angle_gamma   90.00
#
_symmetry.space_group_name_H-M   'P 1'
#
loop_
_entity.id
_entity.type
_entity.pdbx_description
1 polymer ?
#
loop_
_entity_poly.entity_id
_entity_poly.type
_entity_poly.pdbx_seq_one_letter_code
_entity_poly.pdbx_strand_id
1 'polypeptide(L)'
;MRKQTSLVQRLLPMLTALLLVLIAAGCASTSATWNARIGQYTYDQAVREMGPPDKSATLEDGTRVAEWLTARGHPGRSVVSGYGYYPVPTVWFEPGSPDMYLRLTFGSDNRLKEWKRVYK
;
A
#
# COMPACT_ATOMS: atom_id res chain seq x y z
N MET A 1 -8.02 -47.47 31.62
CA MET A 1 -7.34 -46.17 31.79
C MET A 1 -6.90 -45.65 30.42
N ARG A 2 -7.45 -44.51 29.98
CA ARG A 2 -7.39 -43.96 28.61
C ARG A 2 -5.98 -43.43 28.27
N LYS A 3 -5.29 -44.02 27.28
CA LYS A 3 -4.10 -43.44 26.61
C LYS A 3 -4.53 -42.60 25.40
N GLN A 4 -5.32 -41.55 25.62
CA GLN A 4 -5.89 -40.73 24.53
C GLN A 4 -5.17 -39.38 24.33
N THR A 5 -4.10 -39.13 25.09
CA THR A 5 -3.41 -37.83 25.16
C THR A 5 -2.23 -37.64 24.19
N SER A 6 -1.78 -38.67 23.46
CA SER A 6 -0.54 -38.57 22.65
C SER A 6 -0.71 -37.96 21.25
N LEU A 7 -1.89 -38.06 20.64
CA LEU A 7 -2.14 -37.56 19.27
C LEU A 7 -2.42 -36.05 19.28
N VAL A 8 -3.24 -35.57 20.22
CA VAL A 8 -3.58 -34.14 20.35
C VAL A 8 -2.32 -33.29 20.63
N GLN A 9 -1.40 -33.83 21.43
CA GLN A 9 -0.16 -33.14 21.82
C GLN A 9 0.88 -33.04 20.67
N ARG A 10 0.79 -33.90 19.65
CA ARG A 10 1.64 -33.84 18.44
C ARG A 10 1.04 -32.98 17.34
N LEU A 11 -0.28 -32.86 17.31
CA LEU A 11 -1.02 -32.06 16.32
C LEU A 11 -1.07 -30.58 16.68
N LEU A 12 -1.11 -30.24 17.98
CA LEU A 12 -1.09 -28.87 18.47
C LEU A 12 0.08 -28.02 17.95
N PRO A 13 1.36 -28.47 18.01
CA PRO A 13 2.49 -27.69 17.50
C PRO A 13 2.44 -27.50 15.98
N MET A 14 1.96 -28.50 15.22
CA MET A 14 1.75 -28.39 13.77
C MET A 14 0.68 -27.36 13.41
N LEU A 15 -0.42 -27.31 14.17
CA LEU A 15 -1.50 -26.34 13.96
C LEU A 15 -1.03 -24.92 14.28
N THR A 16 -0.26 -24.72 15.36
CA THR A 16 0.35 -23.41 15.68
C THR A 16 1.42 -23.00 14.67
N ALA A 17 2.23 -23.93 14.17
CA ALA A 17 3.22 -23.63 13.14
C ALA A 17 2.55 -23.21 11.83
N LEU A 18 1.47 -23.90 11.44
CA LEU A 18 0.66 -23.55 10.27
C LEU A 18 0.02 -22.16 10.43
N LEU A 19 -0.51 -21.85 11.62
CA LEU A 19 -1.08 -20.54 11.94
C LEU A 19 -0.01 -19.43 11.87
N LEU A 20 1.20 -19.70 12.37
CA LEU A 20 2.31 -18.74 12.31
C LEU A 20 2.77 -18.46 10.87
N VAL A 21 2.83 -19.48 10.02
CA VAL A 21 3.18 -19.32 8.59
C VAL A 21 2.12 -18.51 7.86
N LEU A 22 0.83 -18.72 8.17
CA LEU A 22 -0.28 -17.94 7.60
C LEU A 22 -0.22 -16.46 8.01
N ILE A 23 0.18 -16.14 9.24
CA ILE A 23 0.34 -14.76 9.71
C ILE A 23 1.57 -14.10 9.08
N ALA A 24 2.68 -14.84 8.92
CA ALA A 24 3.91 -14.32 8.32
C ALA A 24 3.77 -14.01 6.81
N ALA A 25 2.85 -14.68 6.10
CA ALA A 25 2.55 -14.38 4.69
C ALA A 25 1.83 -13.03 4.48
N GLY A 26 1.39 -12.35 5.54
CA GLY A 26 0.72 -11.03 5.46
C GLY A 26 1.62 -9.83 5.20
N CYS A 27 2.95 -10.00 5.20
CA CYS A 27 3.92 -8.91 5.03
C CYS A 27 4.32 -8.67 3.56
N ALA A 28 3.38 -8.79 2.62
CA ALA A 28 3.68 -8.68 1.20
C ALA A 28 2.74 -7.69 0.49
N SER A 29 3.28 -6.50 0.26
CA SER A 29 2.87 -5.51 -0.75
C SER A 29 1.47 -4.89 -0.64
N THR A 30 1.44 -3.58 -0.37
CA THR A 30 0.25 -2.71 -0.51
C THR A 30 -0.53 -2.89 -1.84
N SER A 31 0.12 -3.33 -2.94
CA SER A 31 -0.58 -3.59 -4.21
C SER A 31 -1.47 -4.84 -4.16
N ALA A 32 -1.03 -5.88 -3.46
CA ALA A 32 -1.80 -7.11 -3.28
C ALA A 32 -3.07 -6.85 -2.45
N THR A 33 -2.99 -5.92 -1.50
CA THR A 33 -4.13 -5.51 -0.67
C THR A 33 -5.25 -4.85 -1.47
N TRP A 34 -4.93 -4.02 -2.46
CA TRP A 34 -5.96 -3.32 -3.25
C TRP A 34 -6.65 -4.23 -4.27
N ASN A 35 -5.94 -5.20 -4.84
CA ASN A 35 -6.56 -6.21 -5.72
C ASN A 35 -7.65 -7.01 -4.99
N ALA A 36 -7.43 -7.37 -3.73
CA ALA A 36 -8.41 -8.10 -2.91
C ALA A 36 -9.68 -7.28 -2.58
N ARG A 37 -9.63 -5.96 -2.77
CA ARG A 37 -10.73 -5.02 -2.47
C ARG A 37 -11.67 -4.80 -3.65
N ILE A 38 -11.29 -5.21 -4.86
CA ILE A 38 -12.08 -5.04 -6.08
C ILE A 38 -13.43 -5.75 -5.94
N GLY A 39 -14.51 -5.07 -6.31
CA GLY A 39 -15.88 -5.56 -6.27
C GLY A 39 -16.55 -5.52 -4.90
N GLN A 40 -15.83 -5.24 -3.81
CA GLN A 40 -16.41 -5.17 -2.45
C GLN A 40 -16.27 -3.80 -1.81
N TYR A 41 -15.10 -3.18 -1.93
CA TYR A 41 -14.75 -1.93 -1.30
C TYR A 41 -15.52 -0.75 -1.90
N THR A 42 -16.08 0.14 -1.08
CA THR A 42 -16.94 1.22 -1.57
C THR A 42 -16.27 2.59 -1.48
N TYR A 43 -16.81 3.55 -2.23
CA TYR A 43 -16.34 4.94 -2.16
C TYR A 43 -16.44 5.51 -0.73
N ASP A 44 -17.57 5.30 -0.06
CA ASP A 44 -17.77 5.80 1.30
C ASP A 44 -16.82 5.16 2.31
N GLN A 45 -16.46 3.89 2.09
CA GLN A 45 -15.45 3.21 2.89
C GLN A 45 -14.07 3.84 2.66
N ALA A 46 -13.71 4.15 1.41
CA ALA A 46 -12.47 4.85 1.08
C ALA A 46 -12.39 6.21 1.78
N VAL A 47 -13.49 6.98 1.74
CA VAL A 47 -13.56 8.29 2.40
C VAL A 47 -13.47 8.17 3.92
N ARG A 48 -14.06 7.13 4.50
CA ARG A 48 -13.96 6.87 5.95
C ARG A 48 -12.55 6.48 6.39
N GLU A 49 -11.86 5.67 5.58
CA GLU A 49 -10.52 5.16 5.91
C GLU A 49 -9.41 6.18 5.63
N MET A 50 -9.49 6.95 4.54
CA MET A 50 -8.41 7.82 4.06
C MET A 50 -8.76 9.31 4.10
N GLY A 51 -10.01 9.66 4.47
CA GLY A 51 -10.52 11.02 4.36
C GLY A 51 -11.03 11.36 2.95
N PRO A 52 -11.48 12.61 2.72
CA PRO A 52 -11.91 13.03 1.40
C PRO A 52 -10.77 12.93 0.38
N PRO A 53 -11.05 12.59 -0.90
CA PRO A 53 -10.01 12.54 -1.92
C PRO A 53 -9.49 13.95 -2.24
N ASP A 54 -8.21 14.03 -2.62
CA ASP A 54 -7.60 15.27 -3.13
C ASP A 54 -8.24 15.68 -4.48
N LYS A 55 -8.62 14.71 -5.29
CA LYS A 55 -9.26 14.92 -6.60
C LYS A 55 -10.33 13.87 -6.84
N SER A 56 -11.47 14.28 -7.39
CA SER A 56 -12.51 13.35 -7.82
C SER A 56 -13.23 13.84 -9.08
N ALA A 57 -13.60 12.91 -9.94
CA ALA A 57 -14.43 13.16 -11.12
C ALA A 57 -15.45 12.01 -11.28
N THR A 58 -16.67 12.37 -11.66
CA THR A 58 -17.68 11.39 -12.09
C THR A 58 -17.81 11.48 -13.60
N LEU A 59 -17.70 10.34 -14.28
CA LEU A 59 -17.82 10.21 -15.72
C LEU A 59 -19.30 10.06 -16.09
N GLU A 60 -19.62 10.26 -17.38
CA GLU A 60 -20.99 10.18 -17.90
C GLU A 60 -21.64 8.81 -17.73
N ASP A 61 -20.84 7.74 -17.64
CA ASP A 61 -21.27 6.36 -17.40
C ASP A 61 -21.61 6.08 -15.92
N GLY A 62 -21.52 7.09 -15.05
CA GLY A 62 -21.72 6.97 -13.60
C GLY A 62 -20.49 6.42 -12.85
N THR A 63 -19.39 6.10 -13.54
CA THR A 63 -18.12 5.71 -12.91
C THR A 63 -17.54 6.92 -12.17
N ARG A 64 -17.04 6.70 -10.94
CA ARG A 64 -16.36 7.73 -10.16
C ARG A 64 -14.87 7.41 -10.05
N VAL A 65 -14.02 8.34 -10.45
CA VAL A 65 -12.57 8.26 -10.26
C VAL A 65 -12.17 9.22 -9.16
N ALA A 66 -11.48 8.72 -8.13
CA ALA A 66 -11.00 9.52 -7.03
C ALA A 66 -9.52 9.23 -6.73
N GLU A 67 -8.78 10.27 -6.37
CA GLU A 67 -7.35 10.21 -6.08
C GLU A 67 -7.05 10.69 -4.67
N TRP A 68 -6.21 9.94 -3.97
CA TRP A 68 -5.63 10.30 -2.68
C TRP A 68 -4.13 10.40 -2.80
N LEU A 69 -3.55 11.46 -2.27
CA LEU A 69 -2.11 11.58 -2.11
C LEU A 69 -1.63 10.59 -1.04
N THR A 70 -0.73 9.71 -1.43
CA THR A 70 -0.15 8.67 -0.55
C THR A 70 1.26 8.99 -0.10
N ALA A 71 2.02 9.75 -0.89
CA ALA A 71 3.32 10.25 -0.49
C ALA A 71 3.60 11.57 -1.21
N ARG A 72 4.14 12.55 -0.48
CA ARG A 72 4.69 13.76 -1.08
C ARG A 72 6.05 13.44 -1.68
N GLY A 73 6.25 13.93 -2.89
CA GLY A 73 7.56 14.02 -3.49
C GLY A 73 8.44 15.03 -2.77
N HIS A 74 9.72 15.03 -3.11
CA HIS A 74 10.65 16.07 -2.67
C HIS A 74 11.39 16.66 -3.87
N PRO A 75 11.76 17.94 -3.82
CA PRO A 75 12.61 18.52 -4.83
C PRO A 75 13.99 17.83 -4.83
N GLY A 76 14.64 17.85 -5.99
CA GLY A 76 16.04 17.46 -6.07
C GLY A 76 16.91 18.44 -5.28
N ARG A 77 17.99 17.94 -4.69
CA ARG A 77 18.91 18.76 -3.90
C ARG A 77 20.35 18.42 -4.21
N SER A 78 21.19 19.44 -4.20
CA SER A 78 22.63 19.26 -4.25
C SER A 78 23.15 19.01 -2.84
N VAL A 79 23.88 17.92 -2.67
CA VAL A 79 24.55 17.56 -1.42
C VAL A 79 26.03 17.84 -1.62
N VAL A 80 26.57 18.75 -0.82
CA VAL A 80 28.01 19.04 -0.79
C VAL A 80 28.62 18.17 0.31
N SER A 81 29.49 17.25 -0.06
CA SER A 81 30.25 16.43 0.89
C SER A 81 31.69 16.93 0.94
N GLY A 82 32.09 17.36 2.14
CA GLY A 82 33.42 17.92 2.43
C GLY A 82 33.93 17.47 3.79
N TYR A 83 34.39 16.22 3.87
CA TYR A 83 35.20 15.73 4.99
C TYR A 83 36.33 14.86 4.42
N GLY A 84 37.43 15.51 4.05
CA GLY A 84 38.59 14.81 3.49
C GLY A 84 39.75 15.76 3.23
N TYR A 85 40.96 15.20 3.25
CA TYR A 85 42.26 15.86 3.12
C TYR A 85 42.51 16.61 1.79
N TYR A 86 41.53 16.62 0.87
CA TYR A 86 41.61 17.28 -0.44
C TYR A 86 40.77 18.57 -0.47
N PRO A 87 41.29 19.67 -1.03
CA PRO A 87 40.69 21.01 -0.94
C PRO A 87 39.47 21.24 -1.85
N VAL A 88 39.04 20.26 -2.63
CA VAL A 88 37.92 20.39 -3.58
C VAL A 88 36.66 19.73 -3.02
N PRO A 89 35.57 20.50 -2.78
CA PRO A 89 34.29 19.93 -2.38
C PRO A 89 33.73 19.07 -3.50
N THR A 90 33.22 17.89 -3.14
CA THR A 90 32.43 17.08 -4.08
C THR A 90 30.96 17.46 -3.96
N VAL A 91 30.33 17.76 -5.10
CA VAL A 91 28.91 18.08 -5.20
C VAL A 91 28.21 16.93 -5.89
N TRP A 92 27.26 16.31 -5.19
CA TRP A 92 26.41 15.26 -5.74
C TRP A 92 24.98 15.79 -5.88
N PHE A 93 24.33 15.45 -7.00
CA PHE A 93 22.92 15.80 -7.20
C PHE A 93 22.04 14.62 -6.80
N GLU A 94 21.18 14.83 -5.81
CA GLU A 94 20.14 13.89 -5.44
C GLU A 94 18.86 14.26 -6.21
N PRO A 95 18.39 13.43 -7.15
CA PRO A 95 17.18 13.73 -7.91
C PRO A 95 15.96 13.76 -7.00
N GLY A 96 15.01 14.64 -7.34
CA GLY A 96 13.74 14.72 -6.64
C GLY A 96 12.87 13.49 -6.88
N SER A 97 11.86 13.30 -6.05
CA SER A 97 10.79 12.33 -6.27
C SER A 97 9.47 13.06 -6.56
N PRO A 98 8.62 12.51 -7.45
CA PRO A 98 7.28 13.06 -7.70
C PRO A 98 6.31 12.75 -6.56
N ASP A 99 5.18 13.46 -6.51
CA ASP A 99 4.06 13.11 -5.63
C ASP A 99 3.44 11.79 -6.08
N MET A 100 3.11 10.92 -5.12
CA MET A 100 2.47 9.63 -5.36
C MET A 100 1.00 9.66 -4.96
N TYR A 101 0.12 9.38 -5.91
CA TYR A 101 -1.31 9.28 -5.71
C TYR A 101 -1.79 7.83 -5.88
N LEU A 102 -2.76 7.44 -5.05
CA LEU A 102 -3.59 6.27 -5.24
C LEU A 102 -4.87 6.71 -5.94
N ARG A 103 -5.07 6.23 -7.17
CA ARG A 103 -6.31 6.42 -7.93
C ARG A 103 -7.18 5.19 -7.76
N LEU A 104 -8.42 5.40 -7.31
CA LEU A 104 -9.45 4.39 -7.23
C LEU A 104 -10.57 4.74 -8.20
N THR A 105 -10.98 3.77 -9.01
CA THR A 105 -12.10 3.86 -9.93
C THR A 105 -13.24 3.03 -9.38
N PHE A 106 -14.36 3.67 -9.08
CA PHE A 106 -15.58 3.04 -8.58
C PHE A 106 -16.59 2.95 -9.71
N GLY A 107 -17.24 1.79 -9.84
CA GLY A 107 -18.37 1.64 -10.76
C GLY A 107 -19.57 2.50 -10.36
N SER A 108 -20.60 2.49 -11.19
CA SER A 108 -21.89 3.15 -10.90
C SER A 108 -22.60 2.56 -9.67
N ASP A 109 -22.21 1.36 -9.25
CA ASP A 109 -22.62 0.71 -7.99
C ASP A 109 -21.84 1.22 -6.76
N ASN A 110 -20.97 2.22 -6.94
CA ASN A 110 -20.06 2.78 -5.94
C ASN A 110 -19.03 1.77 -5.38
N ARG A 111 -18.79 0.65 -6.07
CA ARG A 111 -17.80 -0.36 -5.65
C ARG A 111 -16.53 -0.25 -6.48
N LEU A 112 -15.40 -0.57 -5.85
CA LEU A 112 -14.08 -0.47 -6.45
C LEU A 112 -13.98 -1.40 -7.66
N LYS A 113 -13.77 -0.84 -8.84
CA LYS A 113 -13.60 -1.56 -10.10
C LYS A 113 -12.13 -1.70 -10.47
N GLU A 114 -11.35 -0.65 -10.24
CA GLU A 114 -9.94 -0.59 -10.60
C GLU A 114 -9.17 0.31 -9.64
N TRP A 115 -7.88 0.04 -9.44
CA TRP A 115 -6.98 0.94 -8.73
C TRP A 115 -5.66 1.10 -9.49
N LYS A 116 -5.01 2.26 -9.35
CA LYS A 116 -3.70 2.56 -9.95
C LYS A 116 -2.86 3.44 -9.03
N ARG A 117 -1.54 3.30 -9.11
CA ARG A 117 -0.60 4.32 -8.61
C ARG A 117 -0.31 5.31 -9.72
N VAL A 118 -0.35 6.59 -9.39
CA VAL A 118 -0.10 7.70 -10.31
C VAL A 118 0.97 8.59 -9.71
N TYR A 119 2.01 8.88 -10.49
CA TYR A 119 3.09 9.78 -10.08
C TYR A 119 2.91 11.12 -10.79
N LYS A 120 3.02 12.23 -10.07
CA LYS A 120 2.81 13.59 -10.59
C LYS A 120 3.89 14.55 -10.15
#